data_AF-A0ABC9QVA0-F1
#
_entry.id   AF-A0ABC9QVA0-F1
#
_cell.length_a   1.000
_cell.length_b   1.000
_cell.length_c   1.000
_cell.angle_alpha   90.00
_cell.angle_beta   90.00
_cell.angle_gamma   90.00
#
_symmetry.space_group_name_H-M   'P 1'
#
loop_
_entity.id
_entity.type
_entity.pdbx_description
1 polymer ?
#
loop_
_entity_poly.entity_id
_entity_poly.type
_entity_poly.pdbx_seq_one_letter_code
_entity_poly.pdbx_strand_id
1 'polypeptide(L)'
;MSKTLLRREVNPRIYNAVDRISAKLGIKDVVVYEFDSEEYTGLATSNGLLFPSALIRDAQLYPHVFKFFVGHELIHFYHKEYGPKQAYISAVAKFGTLFRIKGPMQKDNANRLLIEMRANIEGAVIAGLSNSEIINAQVLAQNKNDDDLIPVSYKVGYPDRNMISNFCTNYKKFDESVARIISDDFCEKMHISEKEQFINKIVEDFFISPL
;
A
#
# COMPACT_ATOMS: atom_id res chain seq x y z
N MET A 1 0.08 -20.76 -3.45
CA MET A 1 -1.16 -20.13 -3.94
C MET A 1 -1.17 -20.26 -5.45
N SER A 2 -2.21 -20.86 -6.03
CA SER A 2 -2.37 -20.89 -7.49
C SER A 2 -2.72 -19.50 -8.00
N LYS A 3 -2.18 -19.10 -9.14
CA LYS A 3 -2.50 -17.82 -9.79
C LYS A 3 -2.83 -18.04 -11.26
N THR A 4 -3.82 -17.32 -11.75
CA THR A 4 -4.31 -17.40 -13.13
C THR A 4 -3.95 -16.10 -13.85
N LEU A 5 -3.30 -16.19 -15.00
CA LEU A 5 -3.07 -15.04 -15.86
C LEU A 5 -4.40 -14.54 -16.45
N LEU A 6 -4.80 -13.30 -16.15
CA LEU A 6 -5.96 -12.70 -16.78
C LEU A 6 -5.62 -12.29 -18.20
N ARG A 7 -6.41 -12.76 -19.16
CA ARG A 7 -6.27 -12.37 -20.56
C ARG A 7 -6.98 -11.05 -20.84
N ARG A 8 -6.35 -10.19 -21.64
CA ARG A 8 -6.79 -8.83 -21.93
C ARG A 8 -8.10 -8.79 -22.71
N GLU A 9 -8.25 -9.69 -23.67
CA GLU A 9 -9.44 -9.87 -24.49
C GLU A 9 -10.66 -10.37 -23.69
N VAL A 10 -10.42 -11.11 -22.61
CA VAL A 10 -11.48 -11.62 -21.72
C VAL A 10 -11.84 -10.61 -20.63
N ASN A 11 -10.86 -9.83 -20.15
CA ASN A 11 -11.00 -8.89 -19.03
C ASN A 11 -10.73 -7.43 -19.44
N PRO A 12 -11.40 -6.89 -20.47
CA PRO A 12 -11.06 -5.57 -21.01
C PRO A 12 -11.27 -4.44 -19.99
N ARG A 13 -12.23 -4.57 -19.06
CA ARG A 13 -12.48 -3.55 -18.02
C ARG A 13 -11.35 -3.47 -16.99
N ILE A 14 -10.82 -4.62 -16.58
CA ILE A 14 -9.68 -4.72 -15.66
C ILE A 14 -8.47 -4.06 -16.30
N TYR A 15 -8.14 -4.48 -17.52
CA TYR A 15 -6.99 -3.94 -18.25
C TYR A 15 -7.16 -2.47 -18.62
N ASN A 16 -8.36 -1.99 -18.94
CA ASN A 16 -8.61 -0.57 -19.16
C ASN A 16 -8.28 0.29 -17.93
N ALA A 17 -8.58 -0.19 -16.72
CA ALA A 17 -8.21 0.52 -15.50
C ALA A 17 -6.69 0.49 -15.29
N VAL A 18 -6.08 -0.68 -15.41
CA VAL A 18 -4.62 -0.87 -15.26
C VAL A 18 -3.84 -0.02 -16.27
N ASP A 19 -4.16 -0.10 -17.56
CA ASP A 19 -3.47 0.63 -18.62
C ASP A 19 -3.60 2.15 -18.46
N ARG A 20 -4.80 2.64 -18.11
CA ARG A 20 -5.03 4.09 -17.92
C ARG A 20 -4.19 4.64 -16.78
N ILE A 21 -4.03 3.87 -15.71
CA ILE A 21 -3.27 4.29 -14.53
C ILE A 21 -1.77 4.09 -14.79
N SER A 22 -1.34 2.96 -15.33
CA SER A 22 0.06 2.65 -15.62
C SER A 22 0.67 3.59 -16.66
N ALA A 23 -0.12 4.03 -17.66
CA ALA A 23 0.31 5.01 -18.65
C ALA A 23 0.71 6.35 -18.03
N LYS A 24 0.08 6.77 -16.92
CA LYS A 24 0.46 7.98 -16.18
C LYS A 24 1.83 7.87 -15.49
N LEU A 25 2.32 6.65 -15.27
CA LEU A 25 3.66 6.33 -14.76
C LEU A 25 4.65 6.00 -15.89
N GLY A 26 4.21 6.03 -17.15
CA GLY A 26 5.03 5.60 -18.29
C GLY A 26 5.29 4.09 -18.34
N ILE A 27 4.56 3.28 -17.55
CA ILE A 27 4.70 1.82 -17.52
C ILE A 27 3.84 1.21 -18.62
N LYS A 28 4.41 0.29 -19.39
CA LYS A 28 3.72 -0.44 -20.47
C LYS A 28 3.61 -1.93 -20.13
N ASP A 29 2.64 -2.58 -20.77
CA ASP A 29 2.51 -4.04 -20.79
C ASP A 29 2.41 -4.70 -19.40
N VAL A 30 1.77 -4.01 -18.45
CA VAL A 30 1.50 -4.55 -17.11
C VAL A 30 0.59 -5.77 -17.23
N VAL A 31 1.06 -6.89 -16.71
CA VAL A 31 0.30 -8.14 -16.66
C VAL A 31 -0.49 -8.21 -15.35
N VAL A 32 -1.70 -8.77 -15.41
CA VAL A 32 -2.55 -8.99 -14.24
C VAL A 32 -2.79 -10.47 -14.02
N TYR A 33 -2.59 -10.91 -12.79
CA TYR A 33 -2.93 -12.25 -12.33
C TYR A 33 -4.05 -12.20 -11.30
N GLU A 34 -4.88 -13.22 -11.30
CA GLU A 34 -5.91 -13.47 -10.30
C GLU A 34 -5.47 -14.60 -9.38
N PHE A 35 -5.82 -14.52 -8.09
CA PHE A 35 -5.69 -15.64 -7.15
C PHE A 35 -6.96 -15.79 -6.30
N ASP A 36 -7.25 -17.01 -5.89
CA ASP A 36 -8.45 -17.32 -5.10
C ASP A 36 -8.34 -16.73 -3.69
N SER A 37 -9.14 -15.70 -3.41
CA SER A 37 -9.33 -15.07 -2.11
C SER A 37 -10.56 -14.17 -2.15
N GLU A 38 -11.25 -14.06 -1.01
CA GLU A 38 -12.37 -13.15 -0.81
C GLU A 38 -11.96 -11.78 -0.27
N GLU A 39 -10.70 -11.57 0.11
CA GLU A 39 -10.22 -10.28 0.64
C GLU A 39 -10.10 -9.22 -0.47
N TYR A 40 -10.18 -7.95 -0.08
CA TYR A 40 -9.77 -6.81 -0.88
C TYR A 40 -8.33 -6.40 -0.51
N THR A 41 -7.41 -6.80 -1.38
CA THR A 41 -5.98 -6.50 -1.30
C THR A 41 -5.37 -6.55 -2.69
N GLY A 42 -4.06 -6.33 -2.80
CA GLY A 42 -3.28 -6.48 -4.01
C GLY A 42 -1.86 -6.92 -3.69
N LEU A 43 -1.11 -7.21 -4.75
CA LEU A 43 0.33 -7.38 -4.66
C LEU A 43 1.01 -7.02 -5.97
N ALA A 44 1.97 -6.10 -5.91
CA ALA A 44 2.96 -5.90 -6.96
C ALA A 44 4.02 -7.02 -6.94
N THR A 45 4.37 -7.53 -8.11
CA THR A 45 5.45 -8.50 -8.30
C THR A 45 6.34 -8.08 -9.46
N SER A 46 7.51 -8.70 -9.60
CA SER A 46 8.39 -8.47 -10.75
C SER A 46 7.76 -8.79 -12.10
N ASN A 47 6.65 -9.54 -12.12
CA ASN A 47 5.97 -9.99 -13.34
C ASN A 47 4.64 -9.26 -13.58
N GLY A 48 4.27 -8.28 -12.74
CA GLY A 48 3.00 -7.56 -12.84
C GLY A 48 2.21 -7.56 -11.52
N LEU A 49 0.90 -7.35 -11.62
CA LEU A 49 0.01 -7.18 -10.48
C LEU A 49 -0.77 -8.46 -10.20
N LEU A 50 -0.96 -8.80 -8.92
CA LEU A 50 -1.79 -9.90 -8.44
C LEU A 50 -2.98 -9.33 -7.68
N PHE A 51 -4.20 -9.75 -8.03
CA PHE A 51 -5.42 -9.37 -7.31
C PHE A 51 -6.27 -10.59 -6.93
N PRO A 52 -6.98 -10.54 -5.77
CA PRO A 52 -7.96 -11.54 -5.37
C PRO A 52 -9.12 -11.66 -6.35
N SER A 53 -9.67 -12.88 -6.48
CA SER A 53 -10.88 -13.15 -7.25
C SER A 53 -12.07 -12.27 -6.86
N ALA A 54 -12.27 -12.01 -5.56
CA ALA A 54 -13.34 -11.13 -5.12
C ALA A 54 -13.18 -9.70 -5.62
N LEU A 55 -11.96 -9.16 -5.58
CA LEU A 55 -11.70 -7.80 -6.06
C LEU A 55 -11.88 -7.70 -7.59
N ILE A 56 -11.49 -8.72 -8.35
CA ILE A 56 -11.70 -8.80 -9.81
C ILE A 56 -13.19 -8.89 -10.15
N ARG A 57 -13.93 -9.77 -9.47
CA ARG A 57 -15.38 -9.95 -9.65
C ARG A 57 -16.15 -8.67 -9.33
N ASP A 58 -15.83 -8.04 -8.21
CA ASP A 58 -16.57 -6.90 -7.68
C ASP A 58 -16.16 -5.57 -8.33
N ALA A 59 -15.10 -5.55 -9.17
CA ALA A 59 -14.64 -4.37 -9.91
C ALA A 59 -15.71 -3.71 -10.79
N GLN A 60 -16.75 -4.45 -11.20
CA GLN A 60 -17.88 -3.88 -11.94
C GLN A 60 -18.86 -3.13 -11.04
N LEU A 61 -19.05 -3.61 -9.80
CA LEU A 61 -19.94 -3.01 -8.81
C LEU A 61 -19.27 -1.81 -8.14
N TYR A 62 -17.97 -1.93 -7.83
CA TYR A 62 -17.19 -0.93 -7.13
C TYR A 62 -15.91 -0.58 -7.90
N PRO A 63 -16.02 0.10 -9.06
CA PRO A 63 -14.87 0.38 -9.91
C PRO A 63 -13.81 1.25 -9.24
N HIS A 64 -14.20 2.13 -8.32
CA HIS A 64 -13.28 2.96 -7.54
C HIS A 64 -12.45 2.15 -6.52
N VAL A 65 -13.02 1.08 -5.94
CA VAL A 65 -12.27 0.16 -5.05
C VAL A 65 -11.15 -0.49 -5.85
N PHE A 66 -11.48 -1.08 -7.00
CA PHE A 66 -10.48 -1.71 -7.86
C PHE A 66 -9.40 -0.72 -8.32
N LYS A 67 -9.80 0.47 -8.76
CA LYS A 67 -8.85 1.54 -9.14
C LYS A 67 -7.95 1.97 -7.98
N PHE A 68 -8.44 2.01 -6.74
CA PHE A 68 -7.64 2.32 -5.57
C PHE A 68 -6.49 1.30 -5.42
N PHE A 69 -6.81 0.01 -5.39
CA PHE A 69 -5.82 -1.05 -5.27
C PHE A 69 -4.87 -1.11 -6.48
N VAL A 70 -5.39 -0.91 -7.71
CA VAL A 70 -4.53 -0.79 -8.89
C VAL A 70 -3.55 0.36 -8.78
N GLY A 71 -4.01 1.54 -8.36
CA GLY A 71 -3.15 2.70 -8.12
C GLY A 71 -2.07 2.40 -7.09
N HIS A 72 -2.46 1.85 -5.95
CA HIS A 72 -1.55 1.45 -4.87
C HIS A 72 -0.46 0.48 -5.36
N GLU A 73 -0.85 -0.65 -5.97
CA GLU A 73 0.11 -1.65 -6.42
C GLU A 73 1.00 -1.15 -7.57
N LEU A 74 0.49 -0.25 -8.42
CA LEU A 74 1.30 0.35 -9.49
C LEU A 74 2.39 1.28 -8.95
N ILE A 75 2.17 1.96 -7.82
CA ILE A 75 3.22 2.77 -7.19
C ILE A 75 4.32 1.86 -6.62
N HIS A 76 3.95 0.77 -5.95
CA HIS A 76 4.93 -0.25 -5.55
C HIS A 76 5.69 -0.81 -6.75
N PHE A 77 4.98 -1.10 -7.85
CA PHE A 77 5.59 -1.58 -9.08
C PHE A 77 6.56 -0.55 -9.68
N TYR A 78 6.17 0.72 -9.73
CA TYR A 78 6.98 1.81 -10.27
C TYR A 78 8.29 2.00 -9.49
N HIS A 79 8.20 1.94 -8.16
CA HIS A 79 9.36 2.10 -7.27
C HIS A 79 10.15 0.81 -7.03
N LYS A 80 9.78 -0.30 -7.67
CA LYS A 80 10.39 -1.63 -7.46
C LYS A 80 10.32 -2.10 -6.01
N GLU A 81 9.27 -1.68 -5.31
CA GLU A 81 8.97 -2.09 -3.93
C GLU A 81 8.24 -3.44 -3.96
N TYR A 82 8.91 -4.45 -4.50
CA TYR A 82 8.43 -5.83 -4.58
C TYR A 82 9.60 -6.81 -4.50
N GLY A 83 9.37 -8.01 -3.94
CA GLY A 83 10.36 -9.11 -3.91
C GLY A 83 10.93 -9.45 -2.53
N PRO A 84 12.08 -10.16 -2.46
CA PRO A 84 12.56 -10.83 -1.24
C PRO A 84 12.86 -9.87 -0.08
N LYS A 85 13.20 -8.60 -0.37
CA LYS A 85 13.43 -7.55 0.65
C LYS A 85 12.15 -7.27 1.46
N GLN A 86 10.98 -7.35 0.84
CA GLN A 86 9.68 -7.14 1.50
C GLN A 86 9.12 -8.45 2.10
N ALA A 87 9.40 -9.59 1.48
CA ALA A 87 9.10 -10.91 2.07
C ALA A 87 9.86 -11.13 3.39
N TYR A 88 11.10 -10.65 3.47
CA TYR A 88 11.90 -10.66 4.70
C TYR A 88 11.28 -9.76 5.79
N ILE A 89 10.85 -8.54 5.44
CA ILE A 89 10.18 -7.61 6.39
C ILE A 89 8.82 -8.18 6.86
N SER A 90 8.03 -8.81 5.97
CA SER A 90 6.79 -9.52 6.36
C SER A 90 7.03 -10.74 7.26
N ALA A 91 8.07 -11.53 7.00
CA ALA A 91 8.41 -12.69 7.82
C ALA A 91 8.96 -12.27 9.20
N VAL A 92 9.86 -11.28 9.23
CA VAL A 92 10.42 -10.74 10.49
C VAL A 92 9.35 -10.02 11.31
N ALA A 93 8.41 -9.29 10.69
CA ALA A 93 7.28 -8.69 11.41
C ALA A 93 6.33 -9.73 12.03
N LYS A 94 6.12 -10.89 11.37
CA LYS A 94 5.34 -12.01 11.91
C LYS A 94 6.04 -12.76 13.05
N PHE A 95 7.37 -12.79 13.08
CA PHE A 95 8.13 -13.46 14.15
C PHE A 95 8.50 -12.52 15.32
N GLY A 96 8.70 -11.23 15.03
CA GLY A 96 9.05 -10.22 16.03
C GLY A 96 7.87 -9.77 16.90
N THR A 97 6.63 -10.08 16.54
CA THR A 97 5.48 -9.95 17.45
C THR A 97 5.56 -10.88 18.67
N LEU A 98 6.41 -11.93 18.63
CA LEU A 98 6.59 -12.86 19.74
C LEU A 98 7.63 -12.39 20.78
N PHE A 99 8.54 -11.48 20.41
CA PHE A 99 9.62 -11.00 21.29
C PHE A 99 9.72 -9.48 21.21
N ARG A 100 9.58 -8.78 22.35
CA ARG A 100 9.71 -7.30 22.48
C ARG A 100 11.13 -6.79 22.16
N ILE A 101 11.60 -6.96 20.92
CA ILE A 101 12.91 -6.51 20.47
C ILE A 101 12.77 -5.03 20.08
N LYS A 102 13.21 -4.15 20.99
CA LYS A 102 13.26 -2.70 20.77
C LYS A 102 14.40 -2.35 19.80
N GLY A 103 14.14 -1.46 18.85
CA GLY A 103 15.16 -0.89 17.96
C GLY A 103 14.96 -1.24 16.47
N PRO A 104 15.58 -2.30 15.94
CA PRO A 104 15.61 -2.57 14.49
C PRO A 104 14.21 -2.66 13.86
N MET A 105 13.29 -3.34 14.55
CA MET A 105 11.92 -3.50 14.08
C MET A 105 11.15 -2.18 13.97
N GLN A 106 11.39 -1.21 14.87
CA GLN A 106 10.67 0.07 14.82
C GLN A 106 11.10 0.89 13.61
N LYS A 107 12.39 0.86 13.26
CA LYS A 107 12.90 1.52 12.06
C LYS A 107 12.32 0.90 10.79
N ASP A 108 12.35 -0.43 10.70
CA ASP A 108 11.83 -1.16 9.56
C ASP A 108 10.32 -0.96 9.39
N ASN A 109 9.57 -0.96 10.50
CA ASN A 109 8.13 -0.67 10.49
C ASN A 109 7.82 0.77 10.09
N ALA A 110 8.59 1.75 10.55
CA ALA A 110 8.41 3.15 10.14
C ALA A 110 8.70 3.32 8.64
N ASN A 111 9.79 2.74 8.14
CA ASN A 111 10.11 2.76 6.71
C ASN A 111 9.03 2.07 5.88
N ARG A 112 8.55 0.91 6.33
CA ARG A 112 7.44 0.22 5.67
C ARG A 112 6.18 1.08 5.65
N LEU A 113 5.84 1.73 6.77
CA LEU A 113 4.70 2.62 6.84
C LEU A 113 4.81 3.76 5.82
N LEU A 114 6.00 4.36 5.65
CA LEU A 114 6.22 5.39 4.62
C LEU A 114 6.04 4.84 3.20
N ILE A 115 6.55 3.64 2.92
CA ILE A 115 6.39 2.96 1.62
C ILE A 115 4.89 2.75 1.32
N GLU A 116 4.14 2.16 2.25
CA GLU A 116 2.71 1.89 2.11
C GLU A 116 1.90 3.19 2.00
N MET A 117 2.24 4.22 2.79
CA MET A 117 1.55 5.51 2.73
C MET A 117 1.85 6.27 1.42
N ARG A 118 3.06 6.18 0.86
CA ARG A 118 3.36 6.70 -0.48
C ARG A 118 2.49 6.02 -1.52
N ALA A 119 2.45 4.69 -1.51
CA ALA A 119 1.62 3.93 -2.44
C ALA A 119 0.13 4.29 -2.34
N ASN A 120 -0.39 4.47 -1.12
CA ASN A 120 -1.76 4.91 -0.91
C ASN A 120 -2.03 6.33 -1.43
N ILE A 121 -1.21 7.32 -1.05
CA ILE A 121 -1.42 8.73 -1.41
C ILE A 121 -1.25 8.93 -2.92
N GLU A 122 -0.12 8.51 -3.48
CA GLU A 122 0.16 8.68 -4.90
C GLU A 122 -0.73 7.78 -5.76
N GLY A 123 -1.02 6.56 -5.28
CA GLY A 123 -1.92 5.60 -5.91
C GLY A 123 -3.34 6.14 -6.06
N ALA A 124 -3.90 6.75 -5.01
CA ALA A 124 -5.23 7.35 -5.06
C ALA A 124 -5.28 8.55 -6.03
N VAL A 125 -4.24 9.38 -6.03
CA VAL A 125 -4.12 10.54 -6.94
C VAL A 125 -4.02 10.09 -8.38
N ILE A 126 -3.17 9.11 -8.68
CA ILE A 126 -2.98 8.65 -10.06
C ILE A 126 -4.19 7.85 -10.58
N ALA A 127 -4.89 7.15 -9.71
CA ALA A 127 -6.19 6.55 -9.99
C ALA A 127 -7.29 7.59 -10.26
N GLY A 128 -7.07 8.86 -9.90
CA GLY A 128 -7.99 9.97 -10.12
C GLY A 128 -9.23 9.90 -9.22
N LEU A 129 -9.07 9.38 -8.00
CA LEU A 129 -10.18 9.18 -7.07
C LEU A 129 -10.53 10.47 -6.32
N SER A 130 -11.82 10.71 -6.18
CA SER A 130 -12.36 11.74 -5.28
C SER A 130 -12.24 11.33 -3.81
N ASN A 131 -12.37 12.29 -2.90
CA ASN A 131 -12.30 12.01 -1.47
C ASN A 131 -13.40 11.03 -1.00
N SER A 132 -14.62 11.12 -1.57
CA SER A 132 -15.71 10.18 -1.24
C SER A 132 -15.43 8.77 -1.76
N GLU A 133 -14.85 8.63 -2.95
CA GLU A 133 -14.41 7.33 -3.49
C GLU A 133 -13.31 6.70 -2.64
N ILE A 134 -12.33 7.50 -2.19
CA ILE A 134 -11.25 7.03 -1.30
C ILE A 134 -11.83 6.49 0.00
N ILE A 135 -12.68 7.27 0.68
CA ILE A 135 -13.31 6.88 1.94
C ILE A 135 -14.13 5.59 1.73
N ASN A 136 -14.97 5.57 0.69
CA ASN A 136 -15.81 4.40 0.42
C ASN A 136 -14.99 3.15 0.09
N ALA A 137 -13.88 3.29 -0.64
CA ALA A 137 -12.99 2.18 -0.92
C ALA A 137 -12.40 1.56 0.35
N GLN A 138 -11.97 2.40 1.31
CA GLN A 138 -11.43 1.93 2.58
C GLN A 138 -12.51 1.27 3.46
N VAL A 139 -13.74 1.81 3.49
CA VAL A 139 -14.86 1.21 4.22
C VAL A 139 -15.25 -0.16 3.65
N LEU A 140 -15.35 -0.28 2.33
CA LEU A 140 -15.66 -1.55 1.68
C LEU A 140 -14.55 -2.59 1.92
N ALA A 141 -13.28 -2.19 1.85
CA ALA A 141 -12.16 -3.07 2.14
C ALA A 141 -12.14 -3.52 3.61
N GLN A 142 -12.37 -2.60 4.56
CA GLN A 142 -12.48 -2.93 5.98
C GLN A 142 -13.55 -4.01 6.22
N ASN A 143 -14.76 -3.79 5.68
CA ASN A 143 -15.88 -4.71 5.85
C ASN A 143 -15.65 -6.06 5.17
N LYS A 144 -14.93 -6.07 4.04
CA LYS A 144 -14.65 -7.31 3.29
C LYS A 144 -13.57 -8.15 3.98
N ASN A 145 -12.57 -7.51 4.59
CA ASN A 145 -11.42 -8.18 5.18
C ASN A 145 -11.61 -8.52 6.66
N ASP A 146 -12.65 -8.00 7.31
CA ASP A 146 -12.84 -8.08 8.76
C ASP A 146 -11.61 -7.54 9.52
N ASP A 147 -11.03 -6.45 9.01
CA ASP A 147 -9.84 -5.84 9.60
C ASP A 147 -10.16 -5.37 11.05
N ASP A 148 -9.23 -5.57 12.00
CA ASP A 148 -9.37 -5.02 13.37
C ASP A 148 -9.17 -3.48 13.36
N LEU A 149 -9.90 -2.76 14.23
CA LEU A 149 -9.65 -1.33 14.48
C LEU A 149 -8.48 -1.16 15.49
N ILE A 150 -7.31 -0.71 14.99
CA ILE A 150 -6.13 -0.10 15.67
C ILE A 150 -5.89 -0.47 17.16
N PRO A 151 -4.74 -1.11 17.52
CA PRO A 151 -3.40 -0.49 17.39
C PRO A 151 -2.28 -1.39 16.83
N VAL A 152 -2.62 -2.36 15.97
CA VAL A 152 -1.62 -3.27 15.38
C VAL A 152 -0.84 -2.61 14.23
N SER A 153 -1.39 -1.59 13.56
CA SER A 153 -0.86 -0.95 12.35
C SER A 153 0.61 -0.50 12.47
N TYR A 154 0.93 0.36 13.43
CA TYR A 154 2.30 0.86 13.65
C TYR A 154 3.30 -0.24 14.05
N LYS A 155 2.83 -1.30 14.72
CA LYS A 155 3.69 -2.41 15.17
C LYS A 155 4.13 -3.34 14.04
N VAL A 156 3.46 -3.31 12.89
CA VAL A 156 3.77 -4.14 11.73
C VAL A 156 4.12 -3.31 10.48
N GLY A 157 4.02 -1.98 10.59
CA GLY A 157 4.35 -1.04 9.51
C GLY A 157 3.30 -0.96 8.40
N TYR A 158 2.06 -1.38 8.67
CA TYR A 158 0.95 -1.28 7.73
C TYR A 158 -0.05 -0.25 8.23
N PRO A 159 -0.38 0.78 7.44
CA PRO A 159 -1.37 1.77 7.86
C PRO A 159 -2.75 1.12 7.91
N ASP A 160 -3.54 1.48 8.92
CA ASP A 160 -4.95 1.10 8.95
C ASP A 160 -5.79 1.95 7.99
N ARG A 161 -7.03 1.52 7.77
CA ARG A 161 -7.95 2.14 6.83
C ARG A 161 -8.30 3.60 7.16
N ASN A 162 -8.34 3.97 8.44
CA ASN A 162 -8.61 5.35 8.85
C ASN A 162 -7.41 6.25 8.55
N MET A 163 -6.20 5.77 8.83
CA MET A 163 -4.96 6.47 8.46
C MET A 163 -4.89 6.67 6.94
N ILE A 164 -5.12 5.61 6.15
CA ILE A 164 -5.12 5.68 4.69
C ILE A 164 -6.13 6.74 4.21
N SER A 165 -7.38 6.65 4.67
CA SER A 165 -8.45 7.57 4.29
C SER A 165 -8.11 9.02 4.62
N ASN A 166 -7.63 9.28 5.84
CA ASN A 166 -7.28 10.63 6.30
C ASN A 166 -6.15 11.26 5.46
N PHE A 167 -5.07 10.52 5.23
CA PHE A 167 -3.93 11.05 4.49
C PHE A 167 -4.23 11.19 2.98
N CYS A 168 -4.89 10.21 2.36
CA CYS A 168 -5.18 10.28 0.92
C CYS A 168 -6.18 11.40 0.56
N THR A 169 -7.05 11.77 1.51
CA THR A 169 -8.01 12.86 1.32
C THR A 169 -7.40 14.24 1.53
N ASN A 170 -6.40 14.36 2.41
CA ASN A 170 -5.74 15.62 2.76
C ASN A 170 -4.49 15.93 1.91
N TYR A 171 -3.80 14.91 1.40
CA TYR A 171 -2.54 15.08 0.65
C TYR A 171 -2.69 14.54 -0.77
N LYS A 172 -2.12 15.27 -1.74
CA LYS A 172 -2.15 14.90 -3.18
C LYS A 172 -0.76 14.57 -3.75
N LYS A 173 0.26 14.55 -2.89
CA LYS A 173 1.64 14.21 -3.21
C LYS A 173 2.30 13.66 -1.94
N PHE A 174 3.15 12.65 -2.08
CA PHE A 174 4.02 12.22 -1.01
C PHE A 174 5.37 12.95 -1.13
N ASP A 175 5.65 13.86 -0.19
CA ASP A 175 6.91 14.59 -0.13
C ASP A 175 7.52 14.52 1.28
N GLU A 176 8.68 15.16 1.47
CA GLU A 176 9.39 15.13 2.75
C GLU A 176 8.52 15.65 3.91
N SER A 177 7.69 16.67 3.67
CA SER A 177 6.79 17.21 4.69
C SER A 177 5.77 16.16 5.13
N VAL A 178 5.16 15.44 4.17
CA VAL A 178 4.21 14.36 4.46
C VAL A 178 4.90 13.20 5.18
N ALA A 179 6.10 12.81 4.75
CA ALA A 179 6.87 11.75 5.39
C ALA A 179 7.22 12.09 6.85
N ARG A 180 7.57 13.35 7.12
CA ARG A 180 7.81 13.84 8.49
C ARG A 180 6.55 13.77 9.34
N ILE A 181 5.39 14.19 8.83
CA ILE A 181 4.10 14.11 9.56
C ILE A 181 3.74 12.66 9.91
N ILE A 182 3.91 11.72 8.97
CA ILE A 182 3.64 10.29 9.23
C ILE A 182 4.62 9.73 10.27
N SER A 183 5.90 10.10 10.18
CA SER A 183 6.92 9.66 11.12
C SER A 183 6.71 10.25 12.53
N ASP A 184 6.22 11.48 12.60
CA ASP A 184 5.83 12.17 13.82
C ASP A 184 4.75 11.40 14.59
N ASP A 185 3.66 11.06 13.88
CA ASP A 185 2.55 10.28 14.40
C ASP A 185 2.99 8.86 14.80
N PHE A 186 3.85 8.20 13.99
CA PHE A 186 4.46 6.92 14.36
C PHE A 186 5.25 7.02 15.68
N CYS A 187 6.09 8.05 15.84
CA CYS A 187 6.86 8.25 17.07
C CYS A 187 5.97 8.47 18.29
N GLU A 188 4.85 9.19 18.12
CA GLU A 188 3.87 9.41 19.18
C GLU A 188 3.23 8.08 19.62
N LYS A 189 2.70 7.29 18.67
CA LYS A 189 2.01 6.02 18.98
C LYS A 189 2.94 4.92 19.49
N MET A 190 4.20 4.94 19.07
CA MET A 190 5.22 3.97 19.49
C MET A 190 6.06 4.45 20.68
N HIS A 191 5.79 5.65 21.20
CA HIS A 191 6.48 6.29 22.34
C HIS A 191 8.01 6.34 22.17
N ILE A 192 8.47 6.83 21.01
CA ILE A 192 9.90 6.99 20.71
C ILE A 192 10.45 8.23 21.41
N SER A 193 11.46 8.06 22.27
CA SER A 193 12.00 9.15 23.11
C SER A 193 12.86 10.16 22.34
N GLU A 194 13.66 9.73 21.37
CA GLU A 194 14.52 10.61 20.55
C GLU A 194 13.87 10.92 19.19
N LYS A 195 12.66 11.48 19.26
CA LYS A 195 11.76 11.67 18.11
C LYS A 195 12.42 12.37 16.91
N GLU A 196 13.01 13.55 17.10
CA GLU A 196 13.61 14.32 15.98
C GLU A 196 14.75 13.57 15.30
N GLN A 197 15.62 12.92 16.08
CA GLN A 197 16.73 12.13 15.53
C GLN A 197 16.20 10.91 14.75
N PHE A 198 15.17 10.26 15.28
CA PHE A 198 14.51 9.14 14.61
C PHE A 198 13.86 9.58 13.29
N ILE A 199 13.08 10.66 13.30
CA ILE A 199 12.40 11.19 12.11
C ILE A 199 13.43 11.58 11.04
N ASN A 200 14.46 12.33 11.39
CA ASN A 200 15.50 12.74 10.44
C ASN A 200 16.14 11.52 9.78
N LYS A 201 16.51 10.51 10.57
CA LYS A 201 17.11 9.28 10.04
C LYS A 201 16.17 8.52 9.09
N ILE A 202 14.90 8.35 9.46
CA ILE A 202 13.90 7.64 8.64
C ILE A 202 13.67 8.38 7.32
N VAL A 203 13.48 9.69 7.38
CA VAL A 203 13.19 10.52 6.21
C VAL A 203 14.41 10.62 5.29
N GLU A 204 15.61 10.82 5.84
CA GLU A 204 16.86 10.79 5.07
C GLU A 204 17.06 9.44 4.38
N ASP A 205 16.91 8.33 5.12
CA ASP A 205 17.06 6.99 4.55
C ASP A 205 16.07 6.73 3.40
N PHE A 206 14.83 7.22 3.53
CA PHE A 206 13.76 7.03 2.54
C PHE A 206 14.00 7.79 1.23
N PHE A 207 14.49 9.04 1.29
CA PHE A 207 14.66 9.89 0.11
C PHE A 207 16.06 9.82 -0.52
N ILE A 208 17.10 9.47 0.26
CA ILE A 208 18.50 9.44 -0.22
C ILE A 208 18.87 8.06 -0.77
N SER A 209 18.30 6.98 -0.22
CA SER A 209 18.63 5.64 -0.69
C SER A 209 17.83 5.30 -1.95
N PRO A 210 18.46 5.13 -3.13
CA PRO A 210 17.79 4.44 -4.23
C PRO A 210 17.49 3.02 -3.76
N LEU A 211 16.22 2.68 -3.59
CA LEU A 211 15.76 1.34 -3.23
C LEU A 211 16.19 0.29 -4.27
#